data_AF-A0A9P7C368-F1
#
_entry.id   AF-A0A9P7C368-F1
#
_cell.length_a   1.000
_cell.length_b   1.000
_cell.length_c   1.000
_cell.angle_alpha   90.00
_cell.angle_beta   90.00
_cell.angle_gamma   90.00
#
_symmetry.space_group_name_H-M   'P 1'
#
loop_
_entity.id
_entity.type
_entity.pdbx_description
1 polymer ?
#
loop_
_entity_poly.entity_id
_entity_poly.type
_entity_poly.pdbx_seq_one_letter_code
_entity_poly.pdbx_strand_id
1 'polypeptide(L)'
;MRIFKVTGLGIGFLTATIQAVSVELRTDNIKAHISSGQWFIEHFSPWCIHCKQFAPTWEQLTEDFGHFAKEKDFHFGTIDCSVQGDLCDEHDVSGTPEMQLWNAGQKVEKYTESREYDVLAEYIKKKANAYSENNSLGDEEEIFENEEISEEGENDINEEQENEEENDLNEEEAEDEEGSEEDEEEPEDVEEEIDEEAEEIEEKVVMKPDEKAQQTEETTEKALPNPLGISVDLNEKQMKEVLSKPSDVWFIKFYAPWCPHCQALAPTWEALASQLQNEVNIGEVNCVDHGDICNEHGIEGYPTLLLFGNGKPINYNGDRSLMSLINFAKANAG
;
A
#
# COMPACT_ATOMS: atom_id res chain seq x y z
N MET A 1 -23.91 -60.11 21.51
CA MET A 1 -23.42 -59.13 20.50
C MET A 1 -22.61 -58.08 21.27
N ARG A 2 -21.27 -58.21 21.27
CA ARG A 2 -20.37 -57.27 21.99
C ARG A 2 -20.01 -56.14 21.03
N ILE A 3 -20.44 -54.93 21.35
CA ILE A 3 -20.16 -53.72 20.56
C ILE A 3 -18.83 -53.16 21.06
N PHE A 4 -17.80 -53.21 20.22
CA PHE A 4 -16.52 -52.54 20.47
C PHE A 4 -16.69 -51.04 20.26
N LYS A 5 -16.40 -50.24 21.30
CA LYS A 5 -16.31 -48.79 21.23
C LYS A 5 -14.94 -48.43 20.67
N VAL A 6 -14.88 -48.01 19.41
CA VAL A 6 -13.67 -47.45 18.81
C VAL A 6 -13.56 -46.00 19.26
N THR A 7 -12.63 -45.73 20.17
CA THR A 7 -12.22 -44.37 20.52
C THR A 7 -11.32 -43.85 19.42
N GLY A 8 -11.82 -42.93 18.60
CA GLY A 8 -11.01 -42.23 17.61
C GLY A 8 -10.06 -41.26 18.30
N LEU A 9 -8.75 -41.44 18.10
CA LEU A 9 -7.77 -40.39 18.36
C LEU A 9 -7.97 -39.31 17.29
N GLY A 10 -8.44 -38.14 17.71
CA GLY A 10 -8.44 -36.95 16.88
C GLY A 10 -7.01 -36.52 16.61
N ILE A 11 -6.58 -36.61 15.35
CA ILE A 11 -5.32 -36.02 14.88
C ILE A 11 -5.57 -34.51 14.81
N GLY A 12 -5.14 -33.79 15.85
CA GLY A 12 -5.11 -32.33 15.82
C GLY A 12 -4.06 -31.87 14.82
N PHE A 13 -4.50 -31.33 13.69
CA PHE A 13 -3.62 -30.59 12.80
C PHE A 13 -3.30 -29.25 13.48
N LEU A 14 -2.11 -29.15 14.07
CA LEU A 14 -1.49 -27.88 14.40
C LEU A 14 -1.13 -27.21 13.07
N THR A 15 -2.00 -26.34 12.57
CA THR A 15 -1.65 -25.43 11.49
C THR A 15 -0.68 -24.41 12.07
N ALA A 16 0.61 -24.61 11.85
CA ALA A 16 1.60 -23.56 12.09
C ALA A 16 1.28 -22.43 11.09
N THR A 17 0.60 -21.39 11.56
CA THR A 17 0.43 -20.15 10.81
C THR A 17 1.81 -19.53 10.68
N ILE A 18 2.33 -19.48 9.45
CA ILE A 18 3.51 -18.67 9.12
C ILE A 18 3.08 -17.23 9.38
N GLN A 19 3.47 -16.68 10.53
CA GLN A 19 3.31 -15.24 10.76
C GLN A 19 4.21 -14.52 9.76
N ALA A 20 3.65 -13.55 9.04
CA ALA A 20 4.42 -12.67 8.17
C ALA A 20 5.56 -12.04 8.99
N VAL A 21 6.76 -12.00 8.41
CA VAL A 21 7.97 -11.56 9.12
C VAL A 21 7.99 -10.04 9.33
N SER A 22 7.24 -9.32 8.49
CA SER A 22 6.90 -7.91 8.68
C SER A 22 5.41 -7.75 8.90
N VAL A 23 5.04 -6.92 9.88
CA VAL A 23 3.63 -6.66 10.24
C VAL A 23 3.10 -5.46 9.47
N GLU A 24 1.95 -5.62 8.82
CA GLU A 24 1.23 -4.49 8.22
C GLU A 24 0.58 -3.64 9.33
N LEU A 25 1.10 -2.43 9.50
CA LEU A 25 0.66 -1.46 10.49
C LEU A 25 -0.34 -0.48 9.88
N ARG A 26 -1.42 -0.25 10.61
CA ARG A 26 -2.55 0.60 10.23
C ARG A 26 -3.01 1.41 11.44
N THR A 27 -3.83 2.43 11.17
CA THR A 27 -4.39 3.31 12.20
C THR A 27 -5.10 2.54 13.32
N ASP A 28 -5.75 1.40 13.00
CA ASP A 28 -6.50 0.59 13.96
C ASP A 28 -5.65 -0.34 14.82
N ASN A 29 -4.43 -0.68 14.39
CA ASN A 29 -3.62 -1.72 15.01
C ASN A 29 -2.25 -1.23 15.52
N ILE A 30 -1.75 -0.09 15.03
CA ILE A 30 -0.34 0.28 15.21
C ILE A 30 0.01 0.46 16.68
N LYS A 31 -0.82 1.20 17.43
CA LYS A 31 -0.60 1.50 18.85
C LYS A 31 -0.41 0.25 19.70
N ALA A 32 -1.11 -0.84 19.37
CA ALA A 32 -1.00 -2.10 20.09
C ALA A 32 0.27 -2.88 19.73
N HIS A 33 0.72 -2.79 18.48
CA HIS A 33 1.93 -3.47 18.03
C HIS A 33 3.18 -2.77 18.54
N ILE A 34 3.26 -1.45 18.35
CA ILE A 34 4.50 -0.71 18.61
C ILE A 34 4.68 -0.33 20.08
N SER A 35 3.71 -0.60 20.97
CA SER A 35 3.76 -0.22 22.39
C SER A 35 4.91 -0.84 23.19
N SER A 36 5.54 -1.89 22.66
CA SER A 36 6.67 -2.58 23.27
C SER A 36 7.67 -3.02 22.22
N GLY A 37 8.91 -3.29 22.65
CA GLY A 37 10.00 -3.67 21.77
C GLY A 37 10.50 -2.54 20.89
N GLN A 38 11.48 -2.87 20.05
CA GLN A 38 12.02 -1.99 19.04
C GLN A 38 11.46 -2.35 17.67
N TRP A 39 11.03 -1.35 16.91
CA TRP A 39 10.36 -1.51 15.62
C TRP A 39 11.11 -0.76 14.54
N PHE A 40 11.37 -1.44 13.42
CA PHE A 40 11.86 -0.82 12.19
C PHE A 40 10.76 -0.85 11.14
N ILE A 41 10.25 0.34 10.83
CA ILE A 41 8.99 0.52 10.09
C ILE A 41 9.29 1.16 8.74
N GLU A 42 8.96 0.47 7.66
CA GLU A 42 8.97 1.02 6.31
C GLU A 42 7.63 1.71 6.01
N HIS A 43 7.69 2.99 5.66
CA HIS A 43 6.59 3.75 5.10
C HIS A 43 6.75 3.76 3.59
N PHE A 44 5.82 3.13 2.88
CA PHE A 44 5.91 2.93 1.44
C PHE A 44 4.62 3.33 0.74
N SER A 45 4.66 3.35 -0.58
CA SER A 45 3.45 3.40 -1.41
C SER A 45 3.58 2.40 -2.55
N PRO A 46 2.55 1.59 -2.84
CA PRO A 46 2.57 0.65 -3.96
C PRO A 46 2.58 1.35 -5.32
N TRP A 47 2.46 2.67 -5.36
CA TRP A 47 2.49 3.48 -6.59
C TRP A 47 3.82 4.24 -6.77
N CYS A 48 4.73 4.12 -5.81
CA CYS A 48 6.02 4.77 -5.81
C CYS A 48 7.08 3.87 -6.46
N ILE A 49 7.73 4.36 -7.52
CA ILE A 49 8.75 3.60 -8.27
C ILE A 49 9.91 3.19 -7.35
N HIS A 50 10.38 4.11 -6.50
CA HIS A 50 11.46 3.83 -5.56
C HIS A 50 11.09 2.76 -4.52
N CYS A 51 9.80 2.70 -4.14
CA CYS A 51 9.27 1.73 -3.19
C CYS A 51 9.20 0.34 -3.83
N LYS A 52 8.72 0.26 -5.09
CA LYS A 52 8.73 -0.99 -5.86
C LYS A 52 10.14 -1.53 -6.08
N GLN A 53 11.12 -0.63 -6.30
CA GLN A 53 12.52 -1.01 -6.45
C GLN A 53 13.14 -1.49 -5.13
N PHE A 54 12.72 -0.92 -4.00
CA PHE A 54 13.23 -1.26 -2.68
C PHE A 54 12.56 -2.51 -2.06
N ALA A 55 11.31 -2.82 -2.46
CA ALA A 55 10.53 -3.92 -1.90
C ALA A 55 11.28 -5.27 -1.86
N PRO A 56 12.01 -5.72 -2.92
CA PRO A 56 12.76 -6.98 -2.85
C PRO A 56 13.83 -6.98 -1.76
N THR A 57 14.52 -5.85 -1.55
CA THR A 57 15.52 -5.71 -0.48
C THR A 57 14.87 -5.78 0.88
N TRP A 58 13.72 -5.11 1.07
CA TRP A 58 12.98 -5.14 2.33
C TRP A 58 12.47 -6.55 2.66
N GLU A 59 11.84 -7.23 1.70
CA GLU A 59 11.35 -8.60 1.85
C GLU A 59 12.46 -9.55 2.27
N GLN A 60 13.59 -9.54 1.53
CA GLN A 60 14.75 -10.35 1.84
C GLN A 60 15.31 -10.05 3.24
N LEU A 61 15.46 -8.76 3.57
CA LEU A 61 15.99 -8.33 4.86
C LEU A 61 15.13 -8.82 6.02
N THR A 62 13.82 -8.66 5.93
CA THR A 62 12.92 -9.09 7.01
C THR A 62 12.95 -10.61 7.16
N GLU A 63 12.95 -11.38 6.07
CA GLU A 63 13.07 -12.83 6.09
C GLU A 63 14.37 -13.30 6.76
N ASP A 64 15.51 -12.79 6.33
CA ASP A 64 16.83 -13.17 6.85
C ASP A 64 17.00 -12.83 8.33
N PHE A 65 16.38 -11.73 8.78
CA PHE A 65 16.48 -11.27 10.16
C PHE A 65 15.38 -11.81 11.07
N GLY A 66 14.37 -12.52 10.57
CA GLY A 66 13.18 -12.90 11.36
C GLY A 66 13.51 -13.62 12.68
N HIS A 67 14.50 -14.53 12.67
CA HIS A 67 14.93 -15.20 13.90
C HIS A 67 15.71 -14.28 14.85
N PHE A 68 16.69 -13.55 14.31
CA PHE A 68 17.50 -12.60 15.08
C PHE A 68 16.62 -11.51 15.73
N ALA A 69 15.67 -10.98 14.96
CA ALA A 69 14.77 -9.93 15.40
C ALA A 69 13.93 -10.41 16.59
N LYS A 70 13.37 -11.62 16.51
CA LYS A 70 12.62 -12.24 17.60
C LYS A 70 13.45 -12.44 18.87
N GLU A 71 14.72 -12.83 18.76
CA GLU A 71 15.61 -12.99 19.92
C GLU A 71 15.95 -11.66 20.60
N LYS A 72 15.90 -10.55 19.86
CA LYS A 72 16.30 -9.21 20.31
C LYS A 72 15.13 -8.31 20.70
N ASP A 73 13.90 -8.83 20.71
CA ASP A 73 12.67 -8.04 20.82
C ASP A 73 12.63 -6.88 19.80
N PHE A 74 13.10 -7.19 18.59
CA PHE A 74 13.12 -6.31 17.43
C PHE A 74 12.09 -6.80 16.43
N HIS A 75 11.37 -5.87 15.81
CA HIS A 75 10.21 -6.15 14.98
C HIS A 75 10.28 -5.35 13.69
N PHE A 76 9.75 -5.91 12.61
CA PHE A 76 9.59 -5.20 11.34
C PHE A 76 8.12 -4.86 11.11
N GLY A 77 7.89 -3.65 10.58
CA GLY A 77 6.56 -3.21 10.19
C GLY A 77 6.55 -2.50 8.85
N THR A 78 5.41 -2.48 8.19
CA THR A 78 5.16 -1.70 6.98
C THR A 78 3.92 -0.84 7.15
N ILE A 79 3.92 0.36 6.58
CA ILE A 79 2.76 1.25 6.49
C ILE A 79 2.61 1.67 5.04
N ASP A 80 1.48 1.32 4.43
CA ASP A 80 1.13 1.80 3.09
C ASP A 80 0.53 3.22 3.18
N CYS A 81 1.34 4.22 2.86
CA CYS A 81 0.92 5.63 2.88
C CYS A 81 -0.09 6.00 1.79
N SER A 82 -0.34 5.14 0.79
CA SER A 82 -1.45 5.38 -0.16
C SER A 82 -2.81 5.13 0.46
N VAL A 83 -2.87 4.32 1.53
CA VAL A 83 -4.09 3.99 2.26
C VAL A 83 -4.10 4.65 3.64
N GLN A 84 -2.96 4.70 4.32
CA GLN A 84 -2.79 5.22 5.69
C GLN A 84 -2.17 6.64 5.69
N GLY A 85 -2.68 7.54 4.83
CA GLY A 85 -2.14 8.89 4.66
C GLY A 85 -2.03 9.67 5.99
N ASP A 86 -3.11 9.74 6.77
CA ASP A 86 -3.13 10.45 8.07
C ASP A 86 -2.09 9.91 9.06
N LEU A 87 -1.86 8.58 9.04
CA LEU A 87 -0.86 7.94 9.90
C LEU A 87 0.57 8.28 9.46
N CYS A 88 0.81 8.30 8.14
CA CYS A 88 2.10 8.72 7.59
C CYS A 88 2.38 10.21 7.86
N ASP A 89 1.35 11.06 7.79
CA ASP A 89 1.45 12.47 8.17
C ASP A 89 1.74 12.64 9.67
N GLU A 90 1.07 11.88 10.54
CA GLU A 90 1.35 11.85 12.00
C GLU A 90 2.80 11.41 12.29
N HIS A 91 3.36 10.55 11.44
CA HIS A 91 4.74 10.08 11.54
C HIS A 91 5.77 11.02 10.89
N ASP A 92 5.34 12.19 10.40
CA ASP A 92 6.15 13.17 9.66
C ASP A 92 6.82 12.60 8.40
N VAL A 93 6.15 11.67 7.69
CA VAL A 93 6.68 11.07 6.47
C VAL A 93 6.52 12.04 5.31
N SER A 94 7.64 12.61 4.84
CA SER A 94 7.64 13.58 3.74
C SER A 94 7.88 12.95 2.36
N GLY A 95 8.17 11.64 2.30
CA GLY A 95 8.43 10.92 1.07
C GLY A 95 8.67 9.43 1.30
N THR A 96 8.46 8.62 0.28
CA THR A 96 8.56 7.15 0.37
C THR A 96 9.54 6.59 -0.68
N PRO A 97 10.24 5.46 -0.42
CA PRO A 97 10.19 4.70 0.83
C PRO A 97 10.99 5.39 1.94
N GLU A 98 10.46 5.38 3.17
CA GLU A 98 11.11 5.94 4.35
C GLU A 98 11.06 4.94 5.50
N MET A 99 12.21 4.65 6.10
CA MET A 99 12.28 3.76 7.25
C MET A 99 12.51 4.57 8.53
N GLN A 100 11.81 4.20 9.59
CA GLN A 100 11.93 4.84 10.89
C GLN A 100 12.14 3.77 11.97
N LEU A 101 12.98 4.10 12.95
CA LEU A 101 13.19 3.29 14.14
C LEU A 101 12.32 3.82 15.28
N TRP A 102 11.64 2.91 15.96
CA TRP A 102 10.71 3.20 17.04
C TRP A 102 11.03 2.32 18.25
N ASN A 103 10.88 2.86 19.47
CA ASN A 103 11.01 2.12 20.72
C ASN A 103 9.75 2.34 21.55
N ALA A 104 9.06 1.26 21.93
CA ALA A 104 7.90 1.32 22.84
C ALA A 104 6.90 2.46 22.52
N GLY A 105 6.58 2.61 21.23
CA GLY A 105 5.58 3.56 20.72
C GLY A 105 6.11 4.94 20.41
N GLN A 106 7.41 5.20 20.56
CA GLN A 106 8.02 6.49 20.29
C GLN A 106 9.02 6.41 19.14
N LYS A 107 8.90 7.34 18.19
CA LYS A 107 9.86 7.50 17.09
C LYS A 107 11.23 7.91 17.66
N VAL A 108 12.24 7.10 17.40
CA VAL A 108 13.62 7.32 17.81
C VAL A 108 14.35 8.15 16.76
N GLU A 109 14.36 7.66 15.52
CA GLU A 109 15.05 8.30 14.41
C GLU A 109 14.49 7.87 13.05
N LYS A 110 14.69 8.73 12.05
CA LYS A 110 14.54 8.39 10.64
C LYS A 110 15.85 7.77 10.15
N TYR A 111 15.77 6.67 9.40
CA TYR A 111 16.92 6.09 8.72
C TYR A 111 17.28 6.91 7.48
N THR A 112 18.54 7.31 7.36
CA THR A 112 19.02 8.20 6.30
C THR A 112 20.20 7.63 5.49
N GLU A 113 20.66 6.44 5.83
CA GLU A 113 21.79 5.79 5.13
C GLU A 113 21.33 5.09 3.84
N SER A 114 22.24 4.37 3.19
CA SER A 114 21.97 3.63 1.95
C SER A 114 20.89 2.57 2.15
N ARG A 115 20.06 2.33 1.13
CA ARG A 115 19.03 1.28 1.14
C ARG A 115 19.53 -0.08 0.64
N GLU A 116 20.84 -0.20 0.42
CA GLU A 116 21.47 -1.48 0.11
C GLU A 116 21.37 -2.45 1.29
N TYR A 117 21.23 -3.74 0.97
CA TYR A 117 20.97 -4.80 1.95
C TYR A 117 22.01 -4.80 3.09
N ASP A 118 23.30 -4.76 2.77
CA ASP A 118 24.37 -4.88 3.77
C ASP A 118 24.38 -3.71 4.77
N VAL A 119 24.09 -2.50 4.29
CA VAL A 119 24.05 -1.29 5.14
C VAL A 119 22.86 -1.35 6.10
N LEU A 120 21.69 -1.77 5.60
CA LEU A 120 20.51 -1.99 6.43
C LEU A 120 20.74 -3.10 7.46
N ALA A 121 21.36 -4.20 7.06
CA ALA A 121 21.67 -5.33 7.91
C ALA A 121 22.62 -4.93 9.05
N GLU A 122 23.66 -4.14 8.77
CA GLU A 122 24.55 -3.59 9.79
C GLU A 122 23.83 -2.64 10.75
N TYR A 123 23.00 -1.75 10.21
CA TYR A 123 22.18 -0.83 11.01
C TYR A 123 21.27 -1.59 11.98
N ILE A 124 20.53 -2.59 11.49
CA ILE A 124 19.61 -3.40 12.31
C ILE A 124 20.38 -4.15 13.41
N LYS A 125 21.48 -4.82 13.07
CA LYS A 125 22.31 -5.53 14.06
C LYS A 125 22.76 -4.58 15.16
N LYS A 126 23.25 -3.39 14.79
CA LYS A 126 23.72 -2.38 15.73
C LYS A 126 22.62 -1.90 16.65
N LYS A 127 21.46 -1.52 16.11
CA LYS A 127 20.34 -0.97 16.89
C LYS A 127 19.68 -2.01 17.79
N ALA A 128 19.40 -3.21 17.25
CA ALA A 128 18.77 -4.29 17.99
C ALA A 128 19.63 -4.78 19.17
N ASN A 129 20.95 -4.90 18.99
CA ASN A 129 21.86 -5.27 20.08
C ASN A 129 21.90 -4.20 21.17
N ALA A 130 22.07 -2.92 20.80
CA ALA A 130 22.10 -1.83 21.76
C ALA A 130 20.78 -1.71 22.55
N TYR A 131 19.64 -1.94 21.89
CA TYR A 131 18.34 -1.94 22.56
C TYR A 131 18.23 -3.10 23.57
N SER A 132 18.55 -4.32 23.14
CA SER A 132 18.49 -5.53 23.97
C SER A 132 19.42 -5.45 25.19
N GLU A 133 20.63 -4.93 25.04
CA GLU A 133 21.60 -4.77 26.14
C GLU A 133 21.11 -3.75 27.17
N ASN A 134 20.62 -2.60 26.73
CA ASN A 134 20.07 -1.57 27.62
C ASN A 134 18.84 -2.07 28.39
N ASN A 135 18.00 -2.91 27.76
CA ASN A 135 16.83 -3.48 28.42
C ASN A 135 17.18 -4.64 29.36
N SER A 136 18.32 -5.30 29.19
CA SER A 136 18.81 -6.36 30.09
C SER A 136 19.46 -5.80 31.37
N LEU A 137 20.02 -4.59 31.32
CA LEU A 137 20.63 -3.92 32.48
C LEU A 137 19.59 -3.35 33.46
N GLY A 138 18.35 -3.13 33.00
CA GLY A 138 17.23 -2.68 33.84
C GLY A 138 16.72 -3.73 34.84
N ASP A 139 17.14 -5.00 34.70
CA ASP A 139 16.73 -6.10 35.58
C ASP A 139 17.78 -6.41 36.69
N GLU A 140 18.99 -5.81 36.64
CA GLU A 140 20.05 -6.04 37.65
C GLU A 140 20.19 -4.91 38.69
N GLU A 141 19.50 -3.78 38.53
CA GLU A 141 19.65 -2.62 39.44
C GLU A 141 18.89 -2.73 40.78
N GLU A 142 18.19 -3.83 41.08
CA GLU A 142 17.54 -4.05 42.39
C GLU A 142 18.38 -4.83 43.42
N ILE A 143 19.66 -5.09 43.15
CA ILE A 143 20.54 -5.69 44.17
C ILE A 143 21.90 -5.02 44.06
N PHE A 144 22.16 -3.94 44.81
CA PHE A 144 23.45 -3.60 45.45
C PHE A 144 23.37 -2.18 46.06
N GLU A 145 22.47 -1.97 47.02
CA GLU A 145 22.71 -0.95 48.05
C GLU A 145 23.36 -1.63 49.26
N ASN A 146 24.69 -1.49 49.34
CA ASN A 146 25.49 -1.22 50.55
C ASN A 146 26.91 -1.77 50.39
N GLU A 147 27.84 -0.92 49.93
CA GLU A 147 29.10 -0.67 50.66
C GLU A 147 29.82 0.54 50.07
N GLU A 148 29.88 1.62 50.85
CA GLU A 148 30.86 2.70 50.69
C GLU A 148 32.28 2.13 50.83
N ILE A 149 33.27 2.63 50.06
CA ILE A 149 34.64 2.89 50.54
C ILE A 149 35.39 3.82 49.57
N SER A 150 35.92 4.86 50.21
CA SER A 150 36.94 5.90 49.93
C SER A 150 37.78 5.97 48.64
N GLU A 151 38.05 7.25 48.30
CA GLU A 151 39.05 7.84 47.40
C GLU A 151 40.52 7.40 47.62
N GLU A 152 41.33 7.60 46.55
CA GLU A 152 42.77 7.95 46.43
C GLU A 152 43.31 7.29 45.12
N GLY A 153 44.11 7.84 44.20
CA GLY A 153 44.84 9.08 43.97
C GLY A 153 45.94 8.82 42.89
N GLU A 154 46.19 9.80 42.02
CA GLU A 154 47.44 10.12 41.26
C GLU A 154 48.04 9.15 40.18
N ASN A 155 48.14 9.60 38.91
CA ASN A 155 49.33 10.13 38.17
C ASN A 155 50.18 9.00 37.51
N ASP A 156 50.74 9.06 36.28
CA ASP A 156 51.51 10.12 35.62
C ASP A 156 51.97 9.70 34.18
N ILE A 157 52.16 10.68 33.26
CA ILE A 157 53.27 10.87 32.27
C ILE A 157 53.39 9.92 31.03
N ASN A 158 53.75 10.27 29.77
CA ASN A 158 54.17 11.46 28.97
C ASN A 158 53.90 11.13 27.48
N GLU A 159 53.49 12.07 26.61
CA GLU A 159 54.31 12.87 25.66
C GLU A 159 55.41 12.14 24.86
N GLU A 160 55.29 12.17 23.52
CA GLU A 160 56.34 12.67 22.62
C GLU A 160 55.75 12.98 21.22
N GLN A 161 55.81 14.26 20.84
CA GLN A 161 55.86 14.77 19.46
C GLN A 161 57.29 14.52 18.91
N GLU A 162 57.66 14.51 17.62
CA GLU A 162 57.36 15.39 16.49
C GLU A 162 58.15 14.89 15.24
N ASN A 163 57.73 15.30 14.03
CA ASN A 163 58.53 15.54 12.79
C ASN A 163 59.10 14.33 12.01
N GLU A 164 59.21 14.32 10.67
CA GLU A 164 59.13 15.33 9.58
C GLU A 164 59.06 14.60 8.21
N GLU A 165 58.38 15.20 7.21
CA GLU A 165 58.77 15.47 5.79
C GLU A 165 59.62 14.45 4.97
N GLU A 166 59.57 14.26 3.64
CA GLU A 166 58.89 14.85 2.46
C GLU A 166 59.25 14.00 1.19
N ASN A 167 58.64 14.35 0.05
CA ASN A 167 58.97 14.04 -1.36
C ASN A 167 58.38 12.75 -1.97
N ASP A 168 57.80 12.74 -3.18
CA ASP A 168 58.13 13.52 -4.37
C ASP A 168 56.93 13.66 -5.34
N LEU A 169 56.92 14.75 -6.10
CA LEU A 169 55.93 15.13 -7.12
C LEU A 169 56.31 14.56 -8.50
N ASN A 170 55.32 14.31 -9.37
CA ASN A 170 55.32 14.90 -10.71
C ASN A 170 53.97 14.79 -11.43
N GLU A 171 53.60 15.93 -12.02
CA GLU A 171 52.50 16.21 -12.95
C GLU A 171 52.76 15.65 -14.36
N GLU A 172 51.70 15.48 -15.16
CA GLU A 172 51.49 16.30 -16.38
C GLU A 172 50.12 16.02 -17.02
N GLU A 173 49.52 17.11 -17.50
CA GLU A 173 48.20 17.26 -18.14
C GLU A 173 48.21 16.88 -19.63
N ALA A 174 47.02 16.64 -20.21
CA ALA A 174 46.72 17.03 -21.59
C ALA A 174 45.20 17.12 -21.82
N GLU A 175 44.80 18.23 -22.44
CA GLU A 175 43.44 18.69 -22.74
C GLU A 175 42.90 18.21 -24.11
N ASP A 176 41.60 18.48 -24.32
CA ASP A 176 40.88 18.75 -25.59
C ASP A 176 40.54 17.64 -26.60
N GLU A 177 39.26 17.45 -26.94
CA GLU A 177 38.59 18.20 -28.03
C GLU A 177 37.08 17.85 -28.19
N GLU A 178 36.34 18.85 -28.69
CA GLU A 178 34.91 18.85 -29.02
C GLU A 178 34.58 18.18 -30.38
N GLY A 179 33.36 17.63 -30.48
CA GLY A 179 32.43 17.85 -31.60
C GLY A 179 32.62 17.10 -32.93
N SER A 180 31.59 16.36 -33.35
CA SER A 180 30.96 16.55 -34.68
C SER A 180 29.63 15.81 -34.83
N GLU A 181 28.76 16.43 -35.61
CA GLU A 181 27.38 16.11 -35.98
C GLU A 181 27.26 15.06 -37.10
N GLU A 182 25.99 14.61 -37.29
CA GLU A 182 25.32 14.13 -38.52
C GLU A 182 25.74 12.78 -39.15
N ASP A 183 24.78 11.84 -39.23
CA ASP A 183 24.10 11.55 -40.50
C ASP A 183 22.92 10.56 -40.33
N GLU A 184 21.90 10.82 -41.14
CA GLU A 184 20.55 10.23 -41.23
C GLU A 184 20.51 8.82 -41.84
N GLU A 185 19.42 8.07 -41.60
CA GLU A 185 18.54 7.49 -42.65
C GLU A 185 17.54 6.46 -42.04
N GLU A 186 16.25 6.84 -42.04
CA GLU A 186 15.08 5.94 -42.26
C GLU A 186 14.79 5.94 -43.79
N PRO A 187 13.92 5.08 -44.39
CA PRO A 187 12.79 4.32 -43.81
C PRO A 187 12.69 2.87 -44.35
N GLU A 188 11.62 2.13 -44.03
CA GLU A 188 10.70 1.53 -45.02
C GLU A 188 9.46 0.94 -44.33
N ASP A 189 8.31 1.37 -44.85
CA ASP A 189 6.96 0.86 -44.62
C ASP A 189 6.81 -0.60 -45.06
N VAL A 190 6.04 -1.39 -44.30
CA VAL A 190 5.33 -2.55 -44.84
C VAL A 190 3.91 -2.55 -44.28
N GLU A 191 2.99 -1.97 -45.07
CA GLU A 191 1.60 -2.39 -45.13
C GLU A 191 1.54 -3.78 -45.80
N GLU A 192 0.70 -4.70 -45.33
CA GLU A 192 -0.19 -5.51 -46.18
C GLU A 192 -1.15 -6.42 -45.38
N GLU A 193 -2.42 -6.39 -45.82
CA GLU A 193 -3.45 -7.46 -45.87
C GLU A 193 -3.98 -7.99 -44.51
N ILE A 194 -5.20 -7.66 -44.04
CA ILE A 194 -6.57 -7.86 -44.57
C ILE A 194 -6.74 -9.14 -45.38
N ASP A 195 -7.14 -10.22 -44.68
CA ASP A 195 -7.91 -11.31 -45.29
C ASP A 195 -9.28 -11.40 -44.61
N GLU A 196 -10.29 -11.28 -45.47
CA GLU A 196 -11.69 -11.57 -45.24
C GLU A 196 -11.87 -13.07 -44.98
N GLU A 197 -12.73 -13.45 -44.04
CA GLU A 197 -13.64 -14.58 -44.27
C GLU A 197 -14.85 -14.48 -43.34
N ALA A 198 -15.95 -14.01 -43.92
CA ALA A 198 -17.29 -14.20 -43.43
C ALA A 198 -17.79 -15.56 -43.94
N GLU A 199 -18.23 -16.43 -43.04
CA GLU A 199 -19.22 -17.45 -43.39
C GLU A 199 -20.41 -17.37 -42.43
N GLU A 200 -21.53 -16.95 -43.02
CA GLU A 200 -22.88 -17.15 -42.53
C GLU A 200 -23.18 -18.65 -42.38
N ILE A 201 -23.81 -19.03 -41.28
CA ILE A 201 -24.74 -20.15 -41.29
C ILE A 201 -26.02 -19.72 -40.59
N GLU A 202 -27.03 -19.46 -41.41
CA GLU A 202 -28.42 -19.37 -41.02
C GLU A 202 -28.89 -20.72 -40.46
N GLU A 203 -29.47 -20.74 -39.26
CA GLU A 203 -30.65 -21.58 -39.05
C GLU A 203 -31.65 -20.89 -38.13
N LYS A 204 -32.69 -20.36 -38.77
CA LYS A 204 -33.92 -19.89 -38.13
C LYS A 204 -34.75 -21.11 -37.75
N VAL A 205 -34.99 -21.33 -36.46
CA VAL A 205 -36.21 -22.01 -36.01
C VAL A 205 -37.03 -21.05 -35.14
N VAL A 206 -38.09 -20.60 -35.77
CA VAL A 206 -39.17 -19.77 -35.25
C VAL A 206 -39.96 -20.55 -34.21
N MET A 207 -40.11 -19.99 -33.01
CA MET A 207 -41.33 -20.20 -32.21
C MET A 207 -41.91 -18.83 -31.87
N LYS A 208 -43.10 -18.58 -32.42
CA LYS A 208 -43.91 -17.37 -32.22
C LYS A 208 -44.73 -17.48 -30.92
N PRO A 209 -45.26 -16.33 -30.42
CA PRO A 209 -45.60 -16.12 -29.02
C PRO A 209 -47.07 -16.47 -28.74
N ASP A 210 -47.37 -16.75 -27.47
CA ASP A 210 -48.71 -16.54 -26.92
C ASP A 210 -48.60 -15.87 -25.54
N GLU A 211 -49.23 -14.70 -25.45
CA GLU A 211 -49.50 -13.95 -24.23
C GLU A 211 -50.23 -14.80 -23.19
N LYS A 212 -49.83 -14.70 -21.92
CA LYS A 212 -50.75 -14.16 -20.91
C LYS A 212 -50.02 -13.63 -19.69
N ALA A 213 -50.22 -12.33 -19.47
CA ALA A 213 -49.89 -11.63 -18.25
C ALA A 213 -50.49 -12.32 -17.02
N GLN A 214 -49.64 -12.54 -16.01
CA GLN A 214 -50.05 -12.60 -14.63
C GLN A 214 -49.10 -11.70 -13.84
N GLN A 215 -49.60 -10.49 -13.54
CA GLN A 215 -49.05 -9.61 -12.52
C GLN A 215 -49.15 -10.33 -11.17
N THR A 216 -48.01 -10.76 -10.66
CA THR A 216 -47.80 -10.95 -9.23
C THR A 216 -47.23 -9.65 -8.69
N GLU A 217 -48.01 -8.97 -7.86
CA GLU A 217 -47.51 -7.88 -7.03
C GLU A 217 -46.46 -8.45 -6.08
N GLU A 218 -45.18 -8.29 -6.43
CA GLU A 218 -44.07 -8.46 -5.50
C GLU A 218 -44.01 -7.21 -4.62
N THR A 219 -44.30 -7.40 -3.33
CA THR A 219 -43.87 -6.48 -2.29
C THR A 219 -42.34 -6.51 -2.28
N THR A 220 -41.72 -5.57 -2.99
CA THR A 220 -40.28 -5.44 -3.11
C THR A 220 -39.67 -5.00 -1.78
N GLU A 221 -39.06 -5.95 -1.08
CA GLU A 221 -38.04 -5.64 -0.08
C GLU A 221 -36.91 -4.91 -0.83
N LYS A 222 -36.71 -3.61 -0.55
CA LYS A 222 -35.73 -2.79 -1.28
C LYS A 222 -34.35 -3.43 -1.10
N ALA A 223 -33.74 -3.87 -2.21
CA ALA A 223 -32.42 -4.46 -2.19
C ALA A 223 -31.42 -3.50 -1.52
N LEU A 224 -30.56 -4.03 -0.65
CA LEU A 224 -29.51 -3.26 -0.01
C LEU A 224 -28.52 -2.76 -1.07
N PRO A 225 -28.01 -1.51 -0.95
CA PRO A 225 -27.02 -0.98 -1.88
C PRO A 225 -25.68 -1.71 -1.73
N ASN A 226 -24.99 -1.98 -2.84
CA ASN A 226 -23.68 -2.65 -2.87
C ASN A 226 -23.50 -3.80 -1.85
N PRO A 227 -24.27 -4.90 -1.96
CA PRO A 227 -24.23 -5.99 -0.99
C PRO A 227 -22.90 -6.74 -0.98
N LEU A 228 -22.06 -6.58 -2.02
CA LEU A 228 -20.76 -7.23 -2.12
C LEU A 228 -19.61 -6.36 -1.56
N GLY A 229 -19.85 -5.08 -1.31
CA GLY A 229 -18.82 -4.16 -0.82
C GLY A 229 -17.69 -3.96 -1.84
N ILE A 230 -18.01 -3.94 -3.13
CA ILE A 230 -17.04 -3.79 -4.23
C ILE A 230 -17.34 -2.56 -5.07
N SER A 231 -16.32 -2.03 -5.74
CA SER A 231 -16.49 -1.06 -6.82
C SER A 231 -16.96 -1.82 -8.06
N VAL A 232 -18.12 -1.46 -8.59
CA VAL A 232 -18.67 -2.09 -9.80
C VAL A 232 -18.13 -1.36 -11.02
N ASP A 233 -17.54 -2.09 -11.96
CA ASP A 233 -17.21 -1.55 -13.29
C ASP A 233 -18.50 -1.33 -14.09
N LEU A 234 -18.73 -0.08 -14.49
CA LEU A 234 -19.96 0.39 -15.12
C LEU A 234 -19.72 0.70 -16.59
N ASN A 235 -20.31 -0.11 -17.46
CA ASN A 235 -20.44 0.21 -18.88
C ASN A 235 -21.65 1.12 -19.16
N GLU A 236 -21.84 1.48 -20.42
CA GLU A 236 -22.90 2.38 -20.89
C GLU A 236 -24.31 1.94 -20.47
N LYS A 237 -24.58 0.63 -20.54
CA LYS A 237 -25.88 0.09 -20.15
C LYS A 237 -26.09 0.22 -18.64
N GLN A 238 -25.10 -0.16 -17.84
CA GLN A 238 -25.19 -0.07 -16.39
C GLN A 238 -25.28 1.39 -15.92
N MET A 239 -24.56 2.32 -16.56
CA MET A 239 -24.69 3.74 -16.27
C MET A 239 -26.10 4.27 -16.55
N LYS A 240 -26.73 3.88 -17.67
CA LYS A 240 -28.14 4.22 -17.93
C LYS A 240 -29.08 3.66 -16.87
N GLU A 241 -28.82 2.45 -16.38
CA GLU A 241 -29.59 1.85 -15.29
C GLU A 241 -29.44 2.62 -13.97
N VAL A 242 -28.21 3.04 -13.62
CA VAL A 242 -27.93 3.91 -12.47
C VAL A 242 -28.75 5.20 -12.57
N LEU A 243 -28.70 5.87 -13.71
CA LEU A 243 -29.41 7.14 -13.93
C LEU A 243 -30.94 6.99 -13.93
N SER A 244 -31.46 5.80 -14.25
CA SER A 244 -32.90 5.52 -14.23
C SER A 244 -33.50 5.37 -12.83
N LYS A 245 -32.66 5.22 -11.79
CA LYS A 245 -33.06 4.97 -10.40
C LYS A 245 -32.48 6.05 -9.46
N PRO A 246 -32.97 7.30 -9.51
CA PRO A 246 -32.42 8.40 -8.71
C PRO A 246 -32.58 8.21 -7.19
N SER A 247 -33.43 7.27 -6.75
CA SER A 247 -33.54 6.87 -5.34
C SER A 247 -32.37 6.04 -4.83
N ASP A 248 -31.50 5.57 -5.72
CA ASP A 248 -30.32 4.78 -5.40
C ASP A 248 -29.10 5.69 -5.50
N VAL A 249 -28.37 5.85 -4.40
CA VAL A 249 -27.18 6.70 -4.37
C VAL A 249 -25.98 5.91 -4.87
N TRP A 250 -25.25 6.49 -5.81
CA TRP A 250 -24.05 5.93 -6.43
C TRP A 250 -22.90 6.93 -6.33
N PHE A 251 -21.77 6.52 -5.76
CA PHE A 251 -20.54 7.30 -5.84
C PHE A 251 -19.62 6.66 -6.88
N ILE A 252 -19.31 7.39 -7.95
CA ILE A 252 -18.67 6.86 -9.15
C ILE A 252 -17.35 7.57 -9.42
N LYS A 253 -16.30 6.76 -9.64
CA LYS A 253 -14.97 7.21 -10.08
C LYS A 253 -14.84 7.08 -11.59
N PHE A 254 -14.65 8.21 -12.27
CA PHE A 254 -14.29 8.25 -13.69
C PHE A 254 -12.76 8.31 -13.81
N TYR A 255 -12.17 7.33 -14.50
CA TYR A 255 -10.73 7.13 -14.50
C TYR A 255 -10.17 6.70 -15.85
N ALA A 256 -8.83 6.71 -15.95
CA ALA A 256 -8.09 6.04 -17.02
C ALA A 256 -7.02 5.13 -16.39
N PRO A 257 -6.82 3.89 -16.90
CA PRO A 257 -5.94 2.90 -16.28
C PRO A 257 -4.46 3.31 -16.28
N TRP A 258 -4.04 4.14 -17.24
CA TRP A 258 -2.67 4.66 -17.35
C TRP A 258 -2.42 5.91 -16.49
N CYS A 259 -3.46 6.49 -15.87
CA CYS A 259 -3.31 7.74 -15.12
C CYS A 259 -2.72 7.48 -13.72
N PRO A 260 -1.56 8.05 -13.37
CA PRO A 260 -0.93 7.82 -12.07
C PRO A 260 -1.80 8.22 -10.88
N HIS A 261 -2.57 9.30 -10.99
CA HIS A 261 -3.50 9.74 -9.95
C HIS A 261 -4.69 8.80 -9.77
N CYS A 262 -5.11 8.09 -10.83
CA CYS A 262 -6.18 7.09 -10.76
C CYS A 262 -5.67 5.81 -10.12
N GLN A 263 -4.48 5.38 -10.53
CA GLN A 263 -3.78 4.25 -9.94
C GLN A 263 -3.59 4.49 -8.44
N ALA A 264 -3.10 5.67 -8.04
CA ALA A 264 -2.94 6.05 -6.64
C ALA A 264 -4.25 6.00 -5.83
N LEU A 265 -5.39 6.34 -6.43
CA LEU A 265 -6.69 6.31 -5.76
C LEU A 265 -7.32 4.90 -5.71
N ALA A 266 -6.95 3.99 -6.60
CA ALA A 266 -7.57 2.68 -6.74
C ALA A 266 -7.70 1.89 -5.41
N PRO A 267 -6.65 1.71 -4.59
CA PRO A 267 -6.78 0.91 -3.36
C PRO A 267 -7.71 1.58 -2.34
N THR A 268 -7.67 2.91 -2.24
CA THR A 268 -8.57 3.66 -1.37
C THR A 268 -10.02 3.60 -1.87
N TRP A 269 -10.25 3.54 -3.18
CA TRP A 269 -11.58 3.37 -3.77
C TRP A 269 -12.16 1.97 -3.50
N GLU A 270 -11.33 0.93 -3.55
CA GLU A 270 -11.71 -0.43 -3.18
C GLU A 270 -12.05 -0.53 -1.69
N ALA A 271 -11.21 0.07 -0.82
CA ALA A 271 -11.47 0.14 0.62
C ALA A 271 -12.77 0.91 0.93
N LEU A 272 -13.03 2.01 0.21
CA LEU A 272 -14.28 2.77 0.32
C LEU A 272 -15.50 1.91 0.01
N ALA A 273 -15.43 1.11 -1.06
CA ALA A 273 -16.51 0.20 -1.44
C ALA A 273 -16.79 -0.86 -0.37
N SER A 274 -15.74 -1.41 0.23
CA SER A 274 -15.87 -2.38 1.32
C SER A 274 -16.49 -1.74 2.56
N GLN A 275 -16.03 -0.54 2.95
CA GLN A 275 -16.51 0.16 4.15
C GLN A 275 -17.94 0.68 4.04
N LEU A 276 -18.43 0.89 2.81
CA LEU A 276 -19.80 1.35 2.54
C LEU A 276 -20.74 0.23 2.06
N GLN A 277 -20.35 -1.03 2.26
CA GLN A 277 -21.19 -2.20 1.97
C GLN A 277 -22.56 -2.05 2.64
N ASN A 278 -23.64 -2.33 1.90
CA ASN A 278 -25.03 -2.18 2.36
C ASN A 278 -25.46 -0.74 2.69
N GLU A 279 -24.59 0.27 2.49
CA GLU A 279 -24.90 1.69 2.75
C GLU A 279 -24.96 2.53 1.46
N VAL A 280 -23.96 2.43 0.58
CA VAL A 280 -23.87 3.27 -0.64
C VAL A 280 -23.36 2.43 -1.81
N ASN A 281 -23.92 2.63 -3.01
CA ASN A 281 -23.38 1.97 -4.20
C ASN A 281 -22.09 2.64 -4.65
N ILE A 282 -21.02 1.86 -4.87
CA ILE A 282 -19.74 2.35 -5.37
C ILE A 282 -19.51 1.77 -6.76
N GLY A 283 -19.12 2.64 -7.69
CA GLY A 283 -18.82 2.24 -9.07
C GLY A 283 -17.62 2.96 -9.64
N GLU A 284 -17.20 2.50 -10.80
CA GLU A 284 -16.16 3.13 -11.59
C GLU A 284 -16.44 2.99 -13.09
N VAL A 285 -15.93 3.95 -13.86
CA VAL A 285 -16.06 3.99 -15.32
C VAL A 285 -14.67 4.21 -15.91
N ASN A 286 -14.19 3.26 -16.70
CA ASN A 286 -12.99 3.44 -17.50
C ASN A 286 -13.30 4.34 -18.71
N CYS A 287 -12.84 5.58 -18.67
CA CYS A 287 -13.06 6.55 -19.75
C CYS A 287 -12.25 6.27 -21.02
N VAL A 288 -11.29 5.35 -20.98
CA VAL A 288 -10.60 4.86 -22.20
C VAL A 288 -11.52 3.93 -22.99
N ASP A 289 -12.26 3.06 -22.30
CA ASP A 289 -13.18 2.11 -22.94
C ASP A 289 -14.56 2.72 -23.19
N HIS A 290 -14.95 3.70 -22.36
CA HIS A 290 -16.28 4.30 -22.33
C HIS A 290 -16.25 5.83 -22.39
N GLY A 291 -15.49 6.37 -23.36
CA GLY A 291 -15.29 7.82 -23.51
C GLY A 291 -16.58 8.63 -23.68
N ASP A 292 -17.60 8.09 -24.35
CA ASP A 292 -18.88 8.78 -24.55
C ASP A 292 -19.59 9.09 -23.22
N ILE A 293 -19.60 8.13 -22.28
CA ILE A 293 -20.16 8.32 -20.93
C ILE A 293 -19.44 9.48 -20.23
N CYS A 294 -18.12 9.50 -20.31
CA CYS A 294 -17.31 10.51 -19.65
C CYS A 294 -17.51 11.91 -20.28
N ASN A 295 -17.64 11.98 -21.60
CA ASN A 295 -17.96 13.22 -22.31
C ASN A 295 -19.36 13.75 -21.92
N GLU A 296 -20.37 12.87 -21.87
CA GLU A 296 -21.74 13.24 -21.47
C GLU A 296 -21.82 13.80 -20.05
N HIS A 297 -20.96 13.32 -19.15
CA HIS A 297 -20.86 13.80 -17.77
C HIS A 297 -19.85 14.94 -17.58
N GLY A 298 -19.25 15.46 -18.65
CA GLY A 298 -18.33 16.61 -18.60
C GLY A 298 -17.03 16.29 -17.86
N ILE A 299 -16.51 15.07 -18.00
CA ILE A 299 -15.26 14.66 -17.36
C ILE A 299 -14.08 15.20 -18.17
N GLU A 300 -13.42 16.23 -17.63
CA GLU A 300 -12.28 16.92 -18.28
C GLU A 300 -10.91 16.43 -17.77
N GLY A 301 -10.88 15.65 -16.70
CA GLY A 301 -9.64 15.17 -16.09
C GLY A 301 -9.87 13.97 -15.17
N TYR A 302 -8.78 13.28 -14.84
CA TYR A 302 -8.83 12.03 -14.09
C TYR A 302 -7.99 12.05 -12.80
N PRO A 303 -8.45 11.36 -11.73
CA PRO A 303 -9.82 10.87 -11.57
C PRO A 303 -10.79 12.02 -11.29
N THR A 304 -12.03 11.90 -11.77
CA THR A 304 -13.15 12.75 -11.37
C THR A 304 -14.16 11.91 -10.61
N LEU A 305 -14.65 12.42 -9.48
CA LEU A 305 -15.49 11.68 -8.55
C LEU A 305 -16.86 12.35 -8.45
N LEU A 306 -17.92 11.67 -8.90
CA LEU A 306 -19.27 12.19 -8.91
C LEU A 306 -20.21 11.32 -8.09
N LEU A 307 -21.03 11.95 -7.25
CA LEU A 307 -22.12 11.30 -6.53
C LEU A 307 -23.44 11.54 -7.27
N PHE A 308 -24.08 10.45 -7.65
CA PHE A 308 -25.38 10.37 -8.29
C PHE A 308 -26.45 9.95 -7.27
N GLY A 309 -27.65 10.48 -7.44
CA GLY A 309 -28.78 10.23 -6.55
C GLY A 309 -29.94 11.16 -6.93
N ASN A 310 -30.70 11.63 -5.94
CA ASN A 310 -31.80 12.55 -6.19
C ASN A 310 -31.32 13.93 -6.62
N GLY A 311 -31.26 14.18 -7.93
CA GLY A 311 -30.98 15.49 -8.50
C GLY A 311 -29.79 15.49 -9.44
N LYS A 312 -29.09 16.63 -9.49
CA LYS A 312 -27.88 16.77 -10.32
C LYS A 312 -26.71 16.04 -9.65
N PRO A 313 -25.78 15.44 -10.43
CA PRO A 313 -24.56 14.87 -9.87
C PRO A 313 -23.78 15.90 -9.05
N ILE A 314 -23.27 15.47 -7.89
CA ILE A 314 -22.46 16.31 -7.00
C ILE A 314 -20.99 15.95 -7.21
N ASN A 315 -20.18 16.93 -7.56
CA ASN A 315 -18.74 16.74 -7.71
C ASN A 315 -18.04 16.73 -6.34
N TYR A 316 -17.21 15.74 -6.10
CA TYR A 316 -16.34 15.67 -4.93
C TYR A 316 -14.98 16.31 -5.22
N ASN A 317 -14.65 17.34 -4.45
CA ASN A 317 -13.39 18.09 -4.56
C ASN A 317 -12.56 18.05 -3.27
N GLY A 318 -12.87 17.15 -2.33
CA GLY A 318 -12.11 16.96 -1.10
C GLY A 318 -10.79 16.23 -1.32
N ASP A 319 -10.05 16.02 -0.23
CA ASP A 319 -8.86 15.17 -0.25
C ASP A 319 -9.23 13.70 -0.53
N ARG A 320 -8.25 12.88 -0.92
CA ARG A 320 -8.51 11.50 -1.36
C ARG A 320 -8.32 10.46 -0.26
N SER A 321 -8.29 10.87 1.01
CA SER A 321 -8.24 9.93 2.13
C SER A 321 -9.55 9.12 2.21
N LEU A 322 -9.44 7.88 2.70
CA LEU A 322 -10.59 7.00 2.88
C LEU A 322 -11.68 7.65 3.75
N MET A 323 -11.29 8.31 4.84
CA MET A 323 -12.24 8.93 5.77
C MET A 323 -12.98 10.10 5.14
N SER A 324 -12.31 10.95 4.36
CA SER A 324 -12.93 12.09 3.69
C SER A 324 -13.98 11.63 2.67
N LEU A 325 -13.65 10.58 1.91
CA LEU A 325 -14.56 9.94 0.96
C LEU A 325 -15.78 9.30 1.64
N ILE A 326 -15.57 8.56 2.74
CA ILE A 326 -16.66 7.95 3.54
C ILE A 326 -17.60 9.04 4.05
N ASN A 327 -17.04 10.08 4.66
CA ASN A 327 -17.83 11.16 5.25
C ASN A 327 -18.67 11.87 4.18
N PHE A 328 -18.08 12.15 3.03
CA PHE A 328 -18.80 12.75 1.91
C PHE A 328 -19.93 11.85 1.40
N ALA A 329 -19.65 10.57 1.16
CA ALA A 329 -20.66 9.63 0.65
C ALA A 329 -21.84 9.52 1.63
N LYS A 330 -21.57 9.31 2.92
CA LYS A 330 -22.62 9.19 3.95
C LYS A 330 -23.42 10.48 4.12
N ALA A 331 -22.76 11.64 4.10
CA ALA A 331 -23.44 12.94 4.25
C ALA A 331 -24.43 13.24 3.11
N ASN A 332 -24.24 12.60 1.94
CA ASN A 332 -25.08 12.81 0.76
C ASN A 332 -25.96 11.59 0.40
N ALA A 333 -25.86 10.49 1.15
CA ALA A 333 -26.60 9.25 0.88
C ALA A 333 -28.06 9.24 1.41
N GLY A 334 -28.42 10.19 2.29
CA GLY A 334 -29.79 10.37 2.80
C GLY A 334 -29.97 10.06 4.27
#